data_AF-A0A1I1F676-F1
#
_entry.id   AF-A0A1I1F676-F1
#
_cell.length_a   1.000
_cell.length_b   1.000
_cell.length_c   1.000
_cell.angle_alpha   90.00
_cell.angle_beta   90.00
_cell.angle_gamma   90.00
#
_symmetry.space_group_name_H-M   'P 1'
#
loop_
_entity.id
_entity.type
_entity.pdbx_description
1 polymer ?
#
loop_
_entity_poly.entity_id
_entity_poly.type
_entity_poly.pdbx_seq_one_letter_code
_entity_poly.pdbx_strand_id
1 'polypeptide(L)'
;MAQNAYHYQDAARALPKQAARKKVKVKKRYQPAVWTKQERSLVIVMAVTVLFMMLATVWTTVSMQRVDARNQAVSEKIDKVKEENDSYRGDIQAKTNKDNLEKVAKSANMEQSTNNVRNVNQ
;
A
#
# COMPACT_ATOMS: atom_id res chain seq x y z
N MET A 1 20.27 -108.71 -4.58
CA MET A 1 19.64 -107.39 -4.81
C MET A 1 20.27 -106.39 -3.84
N ALA A 2 21.08 -105.45 -4.33
CA ALA A 2 21.49 -104.19 -3.68
C ALA A 2 22.74 -103.61 -4.38
N GLN A 3 22.58 -102.94 -5.52
CA GLN A 3 23.69 -102.22 -6.19
C GLN A 3 23.41 -100.73 -6.43
N ASN A 4 22.24 -100.21 -5.99
CA ASN A 4 21.80 -98.87 -6.41
C ASN A 4 22.05 -97.75 -5.37
N ALA A 5 22.82 -97.99 -4.30
CA ALA A 5 23.02 -97.01 -3.23
C ALA A 5 24.07 -95.92 -3.56
N TYR A 6 24.97 -96.15 -4.52
CA TYR A 6 26.10 -95.24 -4.78
C TYR A 6 25.78 -94.07 -5.73
N HIS A 7 24.65 -94.13 -6.46
CA HIS A 7 24.34 -93.09 -7.46
C HIS A 7 23.67 -91.83 -6.89
N TYR A 8 23.26 -91.83 -5.62
CA TYR A 8 22.60 -90.66 -5.00
C TYR A 8 23.59 -89.61 -4.46
N GLN A 9 24.86 -89.95 -4.24
CA GLN A 9 25.84 -88.97 -3.74
C GLN A 9 26.38 -88.04 -4.83
N ASP A 10 26.49 -88.52 -6.08
CA ASP A 10 27.02 -87.70 -7.18
C ASP A 10 25.98 -86.74 -7.77
N ALA A 11 24.69 -87.09 -7.75
CA ALA A 11 23.61 -86.20 -8.19
C ALA A 11 23.45 -84.96 -7.31
N ALA A 12 23.84 -85.03 -6.02
CA ALA A 12 23.81 -83.88 -5.11
C ALA A 12 24.97 -82.89 -5.33
N ARG A 13 26.01 -83.27 -6.09
CA ARG A 13 27.17 -82.41 -6.41
C ARG A 13 27.02 -81.62 -7.71
N ALA A 14 25.99 -81.89 -8.51
CA ALA A 14 25.80 -81.30 -9.83
C ALA A 14 24.72 -80.19 -9.89
N LEU A 15 24.28 -79.64 -8.75
CA LEU A 15 23.56 -78.37 -8.82
C LEU A 15 24.57 -77.25 -9.11
N PRO A 16 24.42 -76.46 -10.20
CA PRO A 16 25.17 -75.24 -10.32
C PRO A 16 24.83 -74.42 -9.09
N LYS A 17 25.82 -74.22 -8.23
CA LYS A 17 25.75 -73.32 -7.08
C LYS A 17 25.43 -71.95 -7.68
N GLN A 18 24.15 -71.63 -7.84
CA GLN A 18 23.70 -70.31 -8.18
C GLN A 18 24.32 -69.44 -7.10
N ALA A 19 25.39 -68.73 -7.48
CA ALA A 19 26.04 -67.78 -6.62
C ALA A 19 24.91 -66.89 -6.17
N ALA A 20 24.50 -67.03 -4.90
CA ALA A 20 23.51 -66.18 -4.30
C ALA A 20 24.09 -64.78 -4.48
N ARG A 21 23.57 -64.06 -5.49
CA ARG A 21 23.94 -62.68 -5.74
C ARG A 21 23.51 -61.98 -4.48
N LYS A 22 24.44 -61.81 -3.54
CA LYS A 22 24.25 -60.99 -2.35
C LYS A 22 23.80 -59.66 -2.92
N LYS A 23 22.49 -59.38 -2.85
CA LYS A 23 21.95 -58.07 -3.16
C LYS A 23 22.55 -57.17 -2.10
N VAL A 24 23.70 -56.58 -2.41
CA VAL A 24 24.32 -55.56 -1.58
C VAL A 24 23.26 -54.48 -1.49
N LYS A 25 22.56 -54.42 -0.36
CA LYS A 25 21.67 -53.31 -0.04
C LYS A 25 22.60 -52.14 0.19
N VAL A 26 22.96 -51.44 -0.89
CA VAL A 26 23.68 -50.18 -0.82
C VAL A 26 22.76 -49.27 -0.03
N LYS A 27 23.11 -48.99 1.24
CA LYS A 27 22.42 -48.00 2.05
C LYS A 27 22.51 -46.69 1.27
N LYS A 28 21.40 -46.22 0.70
CA LYS A 28 21.33 -44.90 0.04
C LYS A 28 21.75 -43.89 1.11
N ARG A 29 22.95 -43.33 0.96
CA ARG A 29 23.41 -42.26 1.84
C ARG A 29 22.51 -41.05 1.63
N TYR A 30 22.14 -40.40 2.73
CA TYR A 30 21.36 -39.17 2.71
C TYR A 30 22.15 -38.13 1.92
N GLN A 31 21.61 -37.70 0.78
CA GLN A 31 22.13 -36.59 0.02
C GLN A 31 21.56 -35.32 0.67
N PRO A 32 22.39 -34.34 1.08
CA PRO A 32 21.87 -33.09 1.58
C PRO A 32 20.97 -32.46 0.50
N ALA A 33 19.87 -31.84 0.90
CA ALA A 33 19.00 -31.13 -0.02
C ALA A 33 19.76 -29.95 -0.64
N VAL A 34 20.38 -30.18 -1.80
CA VAL A 34 21.09 -29.16 -2.55
C VAL A 34 20.05 -28.35 -3.29
N TRP A 35 20.02 -27.04 -3.04
CA TRP A 35 19.12 -26.12 -3.72
C TRP A 35 19.27 -26.26 -5.23
N THR A 36 18.14 -26.46 -5.91
CA THR A 36 18.13 -26.51 -7.37
C THR A 36 18.34 -25.10 -7.94
N LYS A 37 18.85 -24.99 -9.18
CA LYS A 37 19.08 -23.68 -9.82
C LYS A 37 17.78 -22.86 -9.92
N GLN A 38 16.63 -23.53 -10.06
CA GLN A 38 15.31 -22.91 -10.12
C GLN A 38 14.87 -22.35 -8.76
N GLU A 39 15.10 -23.08 -7.66
CA GLU A 39 14.83 -22.59 -6.30
C GLU A 39 15.66 -21.34 -5.99
N ARG A 40 16.94 -21.33 -6.38
CA ARG A 40 17.81 -20.16 -6.22
C ARG A 40 17.31 -18.95 -7.00
N SER A 41 16.93 -19.12 -8.28
CA SER A 41 16.38 -18.01 -9.06
C SER A 41 15.08 -17.48 -8.49
N LEU A 42 14.20 -18.36 -8.00
CA LEU A 42 12.91 -17.96 -7.42
C LEU A 42 13.11 -17.15 -6.14
N VAL A 43 14.05 -17.54 -5.28
CA VAL A 43 14.38 -16.80 -4.06
C VAL A 43 15.00 -15.44 -4.39
N ILE A 44 15.87 -15.35 -5.40
CA ILE A 44 16.43 -14.08 -5.85
C ILE A 44 15.33 -13.16 -6.37
N VAL A 45 14.43 -13.65 -7.22
CA VAL A 45 13.31 -12.86 -7.74
C VAL A 45 12.42 -12.37 -6.60
N MET A 46 12.05 -13.24 -5.66
CA MET A 46 11.25 -12.84 -4.50
C MET A 46 11.96 -11.80 -3.64
N ALA A 47 13.27 -11.94 -3.42
CA ALA A 47 14.06 -10.96 -2.68
C ALA A 47 14.05 -9.58 -3.38
N VAL A 48 14.22 -9.55 -4.71
CA VAL A 48 14.15 -8.30 -5.50
C VAL A 48 12.76 -7.67 -5.42
N THR A 49 11.70 -8.48 -5.54
CA THR A 49 10.32 -7.97 -5.47
C THR A 49 10.04 -7.34 -4.11
N VAL A 50 10.44 -7.99 -3.01
CA VAL A 50 10.27 -7.45 -1.65
C VAL A 50 11.05 -6.14 -1.47
N LEU A 51 12.29 -6.07 -1.97
CA LEU A 51 13.10 -4.85 -1.91
C LEU A 51 12.43 -3.70 -2.67
N PHE A 52 11.94 -3.96 -3.89
CA PHE A 52 11.18 -2.98 -4.66
C PHE A 52 9.93 -2.51 -3.94
N MET A 53 9.20 -3.43 -3.30
CA MET A 53 8.00 -3.11 -2.55
C MET A 53 8.30 -2.21 -1.34
N MET A 54 9.38 -2.46 -0.61
CA MET A 54 9.85 -1.58 0.47
C MET A 54 10.23 -0.18 -0.02
N LEU A 55 10.93 -0.08 -1.16
CA LEU A 55 11.29 1.22 -1.72
C LEU A 55 10.05 1.99 -2.18
N ALA A 56 9.10 1.30 -2.80
CA ALA A 56 7.84 1.89 -3.26
C ALA A 56 6.98 2.40 -2.09
N THR A 57 6.90 1.67 -0.98
CA THR A 57 6.14 2.11 0.19
C THR A 57 6.75 3.35 0.81
N VAL A 58 8.07 3.40 0.98
CA VAL A 58 8.77 4.60 1.52
C VAL A 58 8.54 5.81 0.61
N TRP A 59 8.66 5.65 -0.71
CA TRP A 59 8.43 6.75 -1.65
C TRP A 59 6.98 7.25 -1.62
N THR A 60 6.02 6.32 -1.52
CA THR A 60 4.59 6.66 -1.40
C THR A 60 4.32 7.41 -0.10
N THR A 61 4.87 6.97 1.04
CA THR A 61 4.68 7.64 2.34
C THR A 61 5.23 9.07 2.32
N VAL A 62 6.43 9.28 1.80
CA VAL A 62 7.03 10.63 1.68
C VAL A 62 6.22 11.52 0.75
N SER A 63 5.71 10.97 -0.36
CA SER A 63 4.87 11.71 -1.30
C SER A 63 3.52 12.11 -0.68
N MET A 64 2.91 11.20 0.08
CA MET A 64 1.66 11.44 0.80
C MET A 64 1.81 12.56 1.83
N GLN A 65 2.89 12.54 2.62
CA GLN A 65 3.18 13.61 3.59
C GLN A 65 3.31 14.99 2.92
N ARG A 66 3.92 15.06 1.74
CA ARG A 66 4.01 16.32 0.97
C ARG A 66 2.65 16.80 0.46
N VAL A 67 1.78 15.88 0.04
CA VAL A 67 0.43 16.21 -0.42
C VAL A 67 -0.42 16.68 0.76
N ASP A 68 -0.34 16.02 1.91
CA ASP A 68 -1.06 16.41 3.12
C ASP A 68 -0.63 17.82 3.60
N ALA A 69 0.67 18.11 3.61
CA ALA A 69 1.18 19.43 3.96
C ALA A 69 0.70 20.52 2.98
N ARG A 70 0.61 20.21 1.68
CA ARG A 70 0.05 21.14 0.68
C ARG A 70 -1.45 21.35 0.89
N ASN A 71 -2.20 20.30 1.19
CA ASN A 71 -3.63 20.40 1.47
C ASN A 71 -3.90 21.21 2.73
N GLN A 72 -3.10 21.03 3.79
CA GLN A 72 -3.17 21.86 5.00
C GLN A 72 -2.90 23.34 4.69
N ALA A 73 -1.83 23.64 3.95
CA ALA A 73 -1.52 25.01 3.55
C ALA A 73 -2.61 25.65 2.66
N VAL A 74 -3.29 24.87 1.82
CA VAL A 74 -4.43 25.34 1.03
C VAL A 74 -5.65 25.57 1.92
N SER A 75 -5.92 24.67 2.87
CA SER A 75 -7.03 24.84 3.82
C SER A 75 -6.83 26.11 4.66
N GLU A 76 -5.64 26.34 5.20
CA GLU A 76 -5.33 27.57 5.95
C GLU A 76 -5.50 28.84 5.10
N LYS A 77 -5.16 28.79 3.81
CA LYS A 77 -5.40 29.90 2.89
C LYS A 77 -6.89 30.14 2.66
N ILE A 78 -7.67 29.07 2.49
CA ILE A 78 -9.12 29.17 2.32
C ILE A 78 -9.75 29.79 3.57
N ASP A 79 -9.35 29.33 4.75
CA ASP A 79 -9.86 29.85 6.02
C ASP A 79 -9.50 31.33 6.22
N LYS A 80 -8.25 31.72 5.90
CA LYS A 80 -7.85 33.14 5.92
C LYS A 80 -8.66 33.99 4.96
N VAL A 81 -8.83 33.54 3.71
CA VAL A 81 -9.63 34.29 2.72
C VAL A 81 -11.09 34.39 3.14
N LYS A 82 -11.63 33.36 3.79
CA LYS A 82 -12.99 33.37 4.33
C LYS A 82 -13.12 34.37 5.48
N GLU A 83 -12.17 34.38 6.41
CA GLU A 83 -12.12 35.34 7.52
C GLU A 83 -11.98 36.78 7.01
N GLU A 84 -11.11 37.02 6.03
CA GLU A 84 -11.01 38.32 5.35
C GLU A 84 -12.32 38.70 4.65
N ASN A 85 -13.01 37.76 3.98
CA ASN A 85 -14.30 38.05 3.35
C ASN A 85 -15.37 38.40 4.37
N ASP A 86 -15.45 37.66 5.48
CA ASP A 86 -16.40 37.93 6.56
C ASP A 86 -16.09 39.27 7.23
N SER A 87 -14.81 39.62 7.39
CA SER A 87 -14.38 40.95 7.85
C SER A 87 -14.82 42.05 6.87
N TYR A 88 -14.61 41.89 5.57
CA TYR A 88 -15.08 42.87 4.57
C TYR A 88 -16.60 43.00 4.57
N ARG A 89 -17.33 41.90 4.75
CA ARG A 89 -18.80 41.93 4.89
C ARG A 89 -19.20 42.70 6.14
N GLY A 90 -18.51 42.50 7.26
CA GLY A 90 -18.70 43.26 8.49
C GLY A 90 -18.43 44.75 8.29
N ASP A 91 -17.35 45.11 7.62
CA ASP A 91 -16.99 46.50 7.30
C ASP A 91 -17.99 47.16 6.36
N ILE A 92 -18.48 46.43 5.35
CA ILE A 92 -19.54 46.90 4.46
C ILE A 92 -20.82 47.11 5.27
N GLN A 93 -21.23 46.15 6.08
CA GLN A 93 -22.42 46.31 6.94
C GLN A 93 -22.25 47.50 7.90
N ALA A 94 -21.08 47.71 8.47
CA ALA A 94 -20.81 48.84 9.35
C ALA A 94 -20.88 50.18 8.59
N LYS A 95 -20.30 50.27 7.39
CA LYS A 95 -20.33 51.48 6.55
C LYS A 95 -21.71 51.75 5.94
N THR A 96 -22.44 50.71 5.57
CA THR A 96 -23.80 50.77 5.03
C THR A 96 -24.85 50.84 6.14
N ASN A 97 -24.45 50.73 7.41
CA ASN A 97 -25.38 50.90 8.52
C ASN A 97 -25.98 52.31 8.46
N LYS A 98 -27.30 52.39 8.62
CA LYS A 98 -28.10 53.61 8.41
C LYS A 98 -27.57 54.78 9.25
N ASP A 99 -27.12 54.51 10.47
CA ASP A 99 -26.57 55.51 11.38
C ASP A 99 -25.26 56.14 10.88
N ASN A 100 -24.42 55.35 10.20
CA ASN A 100 -23.19 55.85 9.59
C ASN A 100 -23.48 56.58 8.28
N LEU A 101 -24.42 56.07 7.47
CA LEU A 101 -24.89 56.76 6.26
C LEU A 101 -25.52 58.13 6.60
N GLU A 102 -26.29 58.22 7.69
CA GLU A 102 -26.89 59.47 8.14
C GLU A 102 -25.85 60.46 8.70
N LYS A 103 -24.83 59.96 9.42
CA LYS A 103 -23.69 60.78 9.86
C LYS A 103 -22.89 61.35 8.68
N VAL A 104 -22.61 60.54 7.66
CA VAL A 104 -21.91 60.97 6.45
C VAL A 104 -22.76 61.94 5.63
N ALA A 105 -24.06 61.70 5.51
CA ALA A 105 -24.97 62.62 4.83
C ALA A 105 -25.04 63.99 5.53
N LYS A 106 -25.14 64.00 6.87
CA LYS A 106 -25.10 65.24 7.68
C LYS A 106 -23.76 65.96 7.57
N SER A 107 -22.62 65.25 7.55
CA SER A 107 -21.30 65.89 7.41
C SER A 107 -21.02 66.42 6.00
N ALA A 108 -21.67 65.86 4.98
CA ALA A 108 -21.58 66.29 3.58
C ALA A 108 -22.62 67.36 3.20
N ASN A 109 -23.38 67.93 4.15
CA ASN A 109 -24.52 68.84 3.89
C ASN A 109 -25.60 68.24 2.97
N MET A 110 -25.68 66.91 2.92
CA MET A 110 -26.73 66.20 2.20
C MET A 110 -27.89 65.96 3.16
N GLU A 111 -28.88 66.85 3.13
CA GLU A 111 -30.11 66.66 3.88
C GLU A 111 -30.94 65.56 3.20
N GLN A 112 -31.24 64.47 3.92
CA GLN A 112 -32.15 63.44 3.44
C GLN A 112 -33.55 64.06 3.30
N SER A 113 -33.87 64.52 2.09
CA SER A 113 -35.22 64.92 1.73
C SER A 113 -36.13 63.69 1.81
N THR A 114 -36.88 63.59 2.92
CA THR A 114 -37.90 62.55 3.16
C THR A 114 -39.13 62.71 2.27
N ASN A 115 -39.16 63.70 1.37
CA ASN A 115 -40.31 64.03 0.53
C ASN A 115 -40.59 63.03 -0.61
N ASN A 116 -39.81 61.94 -0.76
CA ASN A 116 -40.06 60.95 -1.82
C ASN A 116 -39.68 59.52 -1.45
N VAL A 117 -39.93 59.08 -0.22
CA VAL A 117 -39.99 57.63 0.09
C VAL A 117 -41.32 57.09 -0.42
N ARG A 118 -41.35 56.72 -1.70
CA ARG A 118 -42.44 55.95 -2.30
C ARG A 118 -42.42 54.56 -1.66
N ASN A 119 -43.43 54.25 -0.85
CA ASN A 119 -43.69 52.90 -0.38
C ASN A 119 -43.92 52.01 -1.62
N VAL A 120 -42.96 51.13 -1.94
CA VAL A 120 -43.01 50.21 -3.10
C VAL A 120 -43.89 48.98 -2.83
N ASN A 121 -44.80 49.06 -1.86
CA ASN A 121 -45.65 47.95 -1.43
C ASN A 121 -47.14 48.31 -1.42
N GLN A 122 -47.61 49.00 -2.47
CA GLN A 122 -49.04 49.01 -2.85
C GLN A 122 -49.24 48.18 -4.11
#